data_AF-H2YBM0-F1
#
_entry.id   AF-H2YBM0-F1
#
_cell.length_a   1.000
_cell.length_b   1.000
_cell.length_c   1.000
_cell.angle_alpha   90.00
_cell.angle_beta   90.00
_cell.angle_gamma   90.00
#
_symmetry.space_group_name_H-M   'P 1'
#
loop_
_entity.id
_entity.type
_entity.pdbx_description
1 polymer ?
#
loop_
_entity_poly.entity_id
_entity_poly.type
_entity_poly.pdbx_seq_one_letter_code
_entity_poly.pdbx_strand_id
1 'polypeptide(L)'
;MVRKIQNYSRRKREAVSGRTLSLYSQPFYTSRYGYKMCAQVYFDGDGIGKGTHMSLFFFVMKGEYDALLPWPFRQTVFTIYIVEKC
;
A
#
# COMPACT_ATOMS: atom_id res chain seq x y z
N MET A 1 -6.91 7.29 4.67
CA MET A 1 -5.68 7.67 3.92
C MET A 1 -6.03 7.70 2.44
N VAL A 2 -5.69 8.77 1.73
CA VAL A 2 -5.97 8.91 0.28
C VAL A 2 -4.65 9.18 -0.43
N ARG A 3 -4.29 8.36 -1.42
CA ARG A 3 -3.07 8.53 -2.21
C ARG A 3 -3.42 8.71 -3.68
N LYS A 4 -3.02 9.85 -4.26
CA LYS A 4 -3.08 10.07 -5.70
C LYS A 4 -1.85 9.47 -6.36
N ILE A 5 -2.05 8.58 -7.34
CA ILE A 5 -0.97 8.05 -8.17
C ILE A 5 -1.01 8.78 -9.51
N GLN A 6 -0.01 9.62 -9.76
CA GLN A 6 0.16 10.31 -11.04
C GLN A 6 0.97 9.48 -12.03
N ASN A 7 0.75 9.70 -13.33
CA ASN A 7 1.51 9.09 -14.42
C ASN A 7 1.51 7.54 -14.35
N TYR A 8 0.34 6.94 -14.18
CA TYR A 8 0.18 5.48 -14.06
C TYR A 8 0.90 4.75 -15.19
N SER A 9 0.70 5.13 -16.45
CA SER A 9 1.31 4.47 -17.61
C SER A 9 2.84 4.48 -17.56
N ARG A 10 3.45 5.58 -17.09
CA ARG A 10 4.91 5.64 -16.89
C ARG A 10 5.34 4.69 -15.79
N ARG A 11 4.67 4.71 -14.63
CA ARG A 11 4.99 3.85 -13.48
C ARG A 11 4.80 2.36 -13.79
N LYS A 12 3.78 2.00 -14.58
CA LYS A 12 3.57 0.65 -15.09
C LYS A 12 4.71 0.22 -16.00
N ARG A 13 5.13 1.05 -16.96
CA ARG A 13 6.30 0.74 -17.81
C ARG A 13 7.58 0.58 -16.98
N GLU A 14 7.79 1.43 -15.98
CA GLU A 14 8.91 1.32 -15.04
C GLU A 14 8.90 0.00 -14.29
N ALA A 15 7.73 -0.45 -13.83
CA ALA A 15 7.57 -1.73 -13.14
C ALA A 15 7.84 -2.92 -14.07
N VAL A 16 7.26 -2.91 -15.29
CA VAL A 16 7.49 -3.95 -16.30
C VAL A 16 8.98 -4.04 -16.68
N SER A 17 9.65 -2.89 -16.83
CA SER A 17 11.09 -2.84 -17.15
C SER A 17 12.00 -3.25 -15.98
N GLY A 18 11.45 -3.52 -14.80
CA GLY A 18 12.22 -3.84 -13.60
C GLY A 18 12.88 -2.64 -12.91
N ARG A 19 12.81 -1.43 -13.47
CA ARG A 19 13.45 -0.23 -12.91
C ARG A 19 12.86 0.18 -11.56
N THR A 20 11.53 0.16 -11.44
CA THR A 20 10.82 0.50 -10.20
C THR A 20 9.65 -0.46 -10.00
N LEU A 21 9.87 -1.55 -9.26
CA LEU A 21 8.88 -2.63 -9.11
C LEU A 21 7.62 -2.20 -8.33
N SER A 22 7.79 -1.35 -7.32
CA SER A 22 6.71 -0.98 -6.41
C SER A 22 6.88 0.42 -5.82
N LEU A 23 5.83 0.93 -5.19
CA LEU A 23 5.85 2.22 -4.49
C LEU A 23 5.17 2.16 -3.12
N TYR A 24 5.90 2.60 -2.11
CA TYR A 24 5.36 2.84 -0.77
C TYR A 24 4.58 4.14 -0.70
N SER A 25 3.51 4.13 0.09
CA SER A 25 2.85 5.34 0.52
C SER A 25 3.59 6.02 1.66
N GLN A 26 3.21 7.26 1.95
CA GLN A 26 3.54 7.86 3.24
C GLN A 26 2.91 7.02 4.36
N PRO A 27 3.60 6.86 5.51
CA PRO A 27 3.00 6.23 6.68
C PRO A 27 1.73 6.96 7.11
N PHE A 28 0.75 6.23 7.60
CA PHE A 28 -0.49 6.75 8.14
C PHE A 28 -0.90 5.97 9.39
N TYR A 29 -1.72 6.56 10.23
CA TYR A 29 -2.21 5.90 11.44
C TYR A 29 -3.65 5.43 11.26
N THR A 30 -4.00 4.32 11.91
CA THR A 30 -5.39 3.84 11.92
C THR A 30 -6.30 4.72 12.78
N SER A 31 -5.75 5.41 13.78
CA SER A 31 -6.41 6.43 14.61
C SER A 31 -5.36 7.36 15.23
N ARG A 32 -5.76 8.38 16.00
CA ARG A 32 -4.82 9.34 16.64
C ARG A 32 -3.70 8.67 17.44
N TYR A 33 -3.99 7.54 18.08
CA TYR A 33 -3.06 6.73 18.88
C TYR A 33 -3.04 5.27 18.40
N GLY A 34 -3.29 5.08 17.10
CA GLY A 34 -3.45 3.76 16.49
C GLY A 34 -2.15 3.17 15.94
N TYR A 35 -2.27 2.06 15.20
CA TYR A 35 -1.13 1.44 14.54
C TYR A 35 -0.62 2.36 13.44
N LYS A 36 0.71 2.45 13.32
CA LYS A 36 1.37 3.06 12.18
C LYS A 36 1.38 2.05 11.03
N MET A 37 0.91 2.47 9.87
CA MET A 37 0.75 1.63 8.69
C MET A 37 1.38 2.28 7.47
N CYS A 38 1.78 1.49 6.48
CA CYS A 38 2.01 1.98 5.13
C CYS A 38 1.44 1.01 4.09
N ALA A 39 1.18 1.51 2.89
CA ALA A 39 0.71 0.70 1.76
C ALA A 39 1.79 0.61 0.70
N GLN A 40 1.92 -0.55 0.04
CA GLN A 40 2.84 -0.75 -1.08
C GLN A 40 2.07 -1.26 -2.29
N VAL A 41 2.25 -0.61 -3.43
CA VAL A 41 1.62 -1.00 -4.69
C VAL A 41 2.66 -1.51 -5.68
N TYR A 42 2.36 -2.63 -6.32
CA TYR A 42 3.09 -3.19 -7.45
C TYR A 42 2.25 -3.00 -8.71
N PHE A 43 2.67 -2.08 -9.58
CA PHE A 43 1.94 -1.79 -10.82
C PHE A 43 1.97 -2.96 -11.80
N ASP A 44 3.03 -3.77 -11.75
CA ASP A 44 3.15 -4.98 -12.56
C ASP A 44 2.81 -6.27 -11.81
N GLY A 45 2.06 -6.13 -10.71
CA GLY A 45 1.66 -7.27 -9.90
C GLY A 45 2.83 -7.91 -9.17
N ASP A 46 2.49 -8.80 -8.27
CA ASP A 46 3.44 -9.58 -7.49
C ASP A 46 2.91 -11.00 -7.26
N GLY A 47 3.82 -11.95 -7.05
CA GLY A 47 3.49 -13.37 -6.90
C GLY A 47 2.67 -13.92 -8.08
N ILE A 48 1.54 -14.56 -7.78
CA ILE A 48 0.65 -15.16 -8.78
C ILE A 48 0.03 -14.14 -9.75
N GLY A 49 -0.03 -12.87 -9.37
CA GLY A 49 -0.57 -11.77 -10.18
C GLY A 49 0.47 -11.03 -11.01
N LYS A 50 1.74 -11.45 -10.98
CA LYS A 50 2.82 -10.76 -11.68
C LYS A 50 2.58 -10.73 -13.20
N GLY A 51 2.78 -9.56 -13.80
CA GLY A 51 2.56 -9.27 -15.21
C GLY A 51 1.09 -9.09 -15.62
N THR A 52 0.13 -9.49 -14.78
CA THR A 52 -1.30 -9.57 -15.15
C THR A 52 -2.19 -8.65 -14.33
N HIS A 53 -1.85 -8.42 -13.07
CA HIS A 53 -2.66 -7.65 -12.12
C HIS A 53 -1.85 -6.50 -11.52
N MET A 54 -2.53 -5.66 -10.74
CA MET A 54 -1.90 -4.76 -9.79
C MET A 54 -2.04 -5.37 -8.41
N SER A 55 -0.94 -5.43 -7.65
CA SER A 55 -0.95 -5.98 -6.28
C SER A 55 -0.80 -4.85 -5.26
N LEU A 56 -1.53 -4.93 -4.15
CA LEU A 56 -1.52 -3.95 -3.07
C LEU A 56 -1.36 -4.65 -1.72
N PHE A 57 -0.43 -4.16 -0.91
CA PHE A 57 -0.13 -4.69 0.41
C PHE A 57 -0.19 -3.58 1.46
N PHE A 58 -0.49 -3.96 2.71
CA PHE A 58 -0.35 -3.09 3.87
C PHE A 58 0.67 -3.68 4.83
N PHE A 59 1.48 -2.81 5.41
CA PHE A 59 2.46 -3.15 6.42
C PHE A 59 2.10 -2.45 7.72
N VAL A 60 2.06 -3.20 8.81
CA VAL A 60 2.11 -2.63 10.15
C VAL A 60 3.57 -2.23 10.41
N MET A 61 3.80 -0.95 10.67
CA MET A 61 5.12 -0.40 10.96
C MET A 61 5.27 -0.19 12.46
N LYS A 62 6.52 -0.11 12.95
CA LYS A 62 6.80 0.31 14.32
C LYS A 62 6.22 1.72 14.57
N GLY A 63 5.25 1.79 15.47
CA GLY A 63 4.57 2.99 15.90
C GLY A 63 5.05 3.47 17.28
N GLU A 64 4.69 4.70 17.61
CA GLU A 64 4.98 5.31 18.92
C GLU A 64 4.10 4.71 20.03
N TYR A 65 2.88 4.27 19.67
CA TYR A 65 1.86 3.77 20.60
C TYR A 65 1.82 2.24 20.67
N ASP A 66 2.79 1.53 20.08
CA ASP A 66 2.77 0.06 19.96
C ASP A 66 2.64 -0.65 21.31
N ALA A 67 3.20 -0.07 22.38
CA ALA A 67 3.11 -0.61 23.75
C ALA A 67 1.69 -0.56 24.34
N LEU A 68 0.81 0.30 23.81
CA LEU A 68 -0.57 0.48 24.28
C LEU A 68 -1.57 -0.28 23.40
N LEU A 69 -1.13 -0.79 22.26
CA LEU A 69 -1.98 -1.42 21.26
C LEU A 69 -2.02 -2.93 21.44
N PRO A 70 -3.17 -3.58 21.17
CA PRO A 70 -3.26 -5.04 21.26
C PRO A 70 -2.39 -5.70 20.18
N TRP A 71 -1.70 -6.78 20.52
CA TRP A 71 -0.96 -7.58 19.54
C TRP A 71 -1.42 -9.05 19.59
N PRO A 72 -1.40 -9.77 18.45
CA PRO A 72 -1.08 -9.29 17.09
C PRO A 72 -2.15 -8.35 16.53
N PHE A 73 -1.85 -7.66 15.43
CA PHE A 73 -2.81 -6.80 14.71
C PHE A 73 -4.05 -7.61 14.29
N ARG A 74 -5.26 -7.20 14.71
CA ARG A 74 -6.51 -7.98 14.53
C ARG A 74 -7.57 -7.34 13.63
N GLN A 75 -7.31 -6.17 13.04
CA GLN A 75 -8.31 -5.56 12.16
C GLN A 75 -8.39 -6.34 10.85
N THR A 76 -9.57 -6.89 10.57
CA THR A 76 -9.80 -7.83 9.47
C THR A 76 -10.29 -7.16 8.19
N VAL A 77 -10.70 -5.89 8.25
CA VAL A 77 -11.30 -5.20 7.11
C VAL A 77 -10.51 -3.94 6.77
N PHE A 78 -9.90 -3.95 5.58
CA PHE A 78 -9.39 -2.77 4.91
C PHE A 78 -10.15 -2.58 3.60
N THR A 79 -10.85 -1.46 3.47
CA THR A 79 -11.52 -1.11 2.21
C THR A 79 -10.59 -0.27 1.35
N ILE A 80 -10.31 -0.76 0.14
CA ILE A 80 -9.51 -0.07 -0.86
C ILE A 80 -10.46 0.43 -1.95
N TYR A 81 -10.39 1.72 -2.25
CA TYR A 81 -11.08 2.32 -3.39
C TYR A 81 -10.06 2.75 -4.42
N ILE A 82 -10.12 2.16 -5.62
CA ILE A 82 -9.39 2.63 -6.79
C ILE A 82 -10.36 3.53 -7.55
N VAL A 83 -10.10 4.83 -7.54
CA VAL A 83 -10.92 5.82 -8.22
C VAL A 83 -10.17 6.29 -9.45
N GLU A 84 -10.66 5.91 -10.62
CA GLU A 84 -10.23 6.49 -11.89
C GLU A 84 -10.98 7.82 -12.07
N LYS A 85 -10.25 8.90 -12.32
CA LYS A 85 -10.81 10.20 -12.66
C LYS A 85 -10.74 10.31 -14.18
N CYS A 86 -11.88 10.13 -14.85
CA CYS A 86 -12.05 10.49 -16.26
C CYS A 86 -11.83 11.99 -16.47
#